data_AF-A0A8S3RHT7-F1
#
_entry.id   AF-A0A8S3RHT7-F1
#
_cell.length_a   1.000
_cell.length_b   1.000
_cell.length_c   1.000
_cell.angle_alpha   90.00
_cell.angle_beta   90.00
_cell.angle_gamma   90.00
#
_symmetry.space_group_name_H-M   'P 1'
#
loop_
_entity.id
_entity.type
_entity.pdbx_description
1 polymer ?
#
loop_
_entity_poly.entity_id
_entity_poly.type
_entity_poly.pdbx_seq_one_letter_code
_entity_poly.pdbx_strand_id
1 'polypeptide(L)'
;MDPNDTKLLLEDTSKNTLEANIEPKTLEVLNKILNTLLSMNNRIAKIETEVEKIEDVKQQLSSVVQRMDQAEHNIAELQQHNKEMENSFEGMGQVVEKALEKCDLNRNDIEKIEENTMQEKSIIKELQETVLDLKCRSMKNNLVFNGLTYHPSEDCEAKLQNFINRQLGIEYMVTLGNVHRFGKYGRNGARPIVARFVYRKELEHVLKQAYRLKNTNFGINEQFPPEIEIRRRKLYPILKNEKSLGKQARLVRDKLYINGQLYNPENININPANNDREIINQRTPSTPQHREAANSPPIPPRSKRTRIKNIVIVGDFNARTSSLKDYVDDDINLQEILQIEEDVINDNTSSYSILKENNILQRFNEDTGRVNKYGTKLLDFCKRCNLFIANGRLFSDNGIGHTTCKDASMVDYLLLSPNSFNITTDFEIIGFNPMFSDVHNRVHFTMKIDNDNHQKNLTFNQKVDQHVRWRSDKANEFIQEINDDPNNSLNELNIMLNEMNENTQVNVDQINSLIDNLCKFLVNSATDVFSDKKIKGLKGHLN
;
A
#
# COMPACT_ATOMS: atom_id res chain seq x y z
N MET A 1 -87.58 -29.54 -30.03
CA MET A 1 -88.98 -30.05 -30.03
C MET A 1 -88.92 -31.51 -29.64
N ASP A 2 -89.66 -31.89 -28.62
CA ASP A 2 -89.75 -33.26 -28.11
C ASP A 2 -90.33 -34.17 -29.22
N PRO A 3 -89.69 -35.31 -29.55
CA PRO A 3 -90.22 -36.26 -30.54
C PRO A 3 -91.63 -36.77 -30.24
N ASN A 4 -92.09 -36.66 -28.98
CA ASN A 4 -93.43 -37.08 -28.58
C ASN A 4 -94.53 -36.09 -28.98
N ASP A 5 -94.25 -34.79 -29.07
CA ASP A 5 -95.24 -33.78 -29.48
C ASP A 5 -95.58 -33.89 -30.97
N THR A 6 -94.63 -34.36 -31.78
CA THR A 6 -94.84 -34.57 -33.22
C THR A 6 -95.71 -35.80 -33.50
N LYS A 7 -95.67 -36.80 -32.63
CA LYS A 7 -96.44 -38.03 -32.77
C LYS A 7 -97.92 -37.84 -32.41
N LEU A 8 -98.22 -36.97 -31.43
CA LEU A 8 -99.58 -36.65 -31.02
C LEU A 8 -100.36 -35.87 -32.10
N LEU A 9 -99.69 -34.94 -32.80
CA LEU A 9 -100.29 -34.17 -33.90
C LEU A 9 -100.56 -35.00 -35.17
N LEU A 10 -99.78 -36.06 -35.40
CA LEU A 10 -99.96 -36.98 -36.53
C LEU A 10 -101.07 -38.04 -36.28
N GLU A 11 -101.33 -38.39 -35.02
CA GLU A 11 -102.42 -39.31 -34.67
C GLU A 11 -103.81 -38.64 -34.74
N ASP A 12 -103.93 -37.34 -34.40
CA ASP A 12 -105.20 -36.60 -34.52
C ASP A 12 -105.59 -36.26 -35.97
N THR A 13 -104.63 -36.17 -36.89
CA THR A 13 -104.90 -35.94 -38.31
C THR A 13 -105.33 -37.21 -39.06
N SER A 14 -105.03 -38.40 -38.54
CA SER A 14 -105.42 -39.67 -39.17
C SER A 14 -106.89 -40.07 -38.94
N LYS A 15 -107.60 -39.43 -38.00
CA LYS A 15 -109.02 -39.72 -37.69
C LYS A 15 -110.05 -38.87 -38.44
N ASN A 16 -109.62 -37.86 -39.21
CA ASN A 16 -110.50 -37.06 -40.08
C ASN A 16 -110.08 -37.20 -41.55
N THR A 17 -110.26 -38.38 -42.12
CA THR A 17 -110.19 -38.57 -43.57
C THR A 17 -111.50 -38.07 -44.19
N LEU A 18 -111.56 -36.76 -44.44
CA LEU A 18 -112.44 -36.20 -45.46
C LEU A 18 -111.85 -36.59 -46.82
N GLU A 19 -112.52 -37.48 -47.55
CA GLU A 19 -112.31 -37.66 -48.99
C GLU A 19 -112.72 -36.37 -49.71
N ALA A 20 -111.83 -35.38 -49.69
CA ALA A 20 -111.95 -34.18 -50.49
C ALA A 20 -111.51 -34.50 -51.92
N ASN A 21 -112.42 -34.41 -52.88
CA ASN A 21 -112.15 -34.52 -54.29
C ASN A 21 -111.36 -33.27 -54.75
N ILE A 22 -110.04 -33.29 -54.55
CA ILE A 22 -109.14 -32.18 -54.89
C ILE A 22 -108.97 -32.14 -56.42
N GLU A 23 -109.26 -30.99 -57.05
CA GLU A 23 -109.06 -30.82 -58.49
C GLU A 23 -107.59 -31.10 -58.91
N PRO A 24 -107.34 -31.77 -60.06
CA PRO A 24 -106.01 -32.18 -60.49
C PRO A 24 -104.97 -31.04 -60.56
N LYS A 25 -105.41 -29.83 -60.91
CA LYS A 25 -104.55 -28.63 -60.95
C LYS A 25 -104.06 -28.22 -59.55
N THR A 26 -104.90 -28.38 -58.53
CA THR A 26 -104.57 -28.05 -57.14
C THR A 26 -103.53 -29.03 -56.59
N LEU A 27 -103.63 -30.30 -56.95
CA LEU A 27 -102.64 -31.34 -56.61
C LEU A 27 -101.28 -31.09 -57.30
N GLU A 28 -101.27 -30.62 -58.54
CA GLU A 28 -100.04 -30.27 -59.26
C GLU A 28 -99.29 -29.08 -58.61
N VAL A 29 -100.04 -28.05 -58.19
CA VAL A 29 -99.48 -26.89 -57.48
C VAL A 29 -98.93 -27.30 -56.13
N LEU A 30 -99.65 -28.15 -55.37
CA LEU A 30 -99.19 -28.71 -54.10
C LEU A 30 -97.90 -29.52 -54.25
N ASN A 31 -97.78 -30.36 -55.28
CA ASN A 31 -96.56 -31.11 -55.55
C ASN A 31 -95.37 -30.21 -55.95
N LYS A 32 -95.60 -29.13 -56.70
CA LYS A 32 -94.57 -28.12 -56.99
C LYS A 32 -94.09 -27.41 -55.72
N ILE A 33 -95.02 -27.02 -54.84
CA ILE A 33 -94.70 -26.41 -53.54
C ILE A 33 -93.88 -27.38 -52.68
N LEU A 34 -94.30 -28.64 -52.60
CA LEU A 34 -93.59 -29.68 -51.84
C LEU A 34 -92.16 -29.90 -52.34
N ASN A 35 -91.97 -30.01 -53.66
CA ASN A 35 -90.64 -30.15 -54.26
C ASN A 35 -89.74 -28.93 -53.99
N THR A 36 -90.32 -27.73 -53.99
CA THR A 36 -89.60 -26.50 -53.68
C THR A 36 -89.19 -26.47 -52.20
N LEU A 37 -90.09 -26.86 -51.29
CA LEU A 37 -89.82 -26.98 -49.86
C LEU A 37 -88.73 -28.02 -49.56
N LEU A 38 -88.76 -29.17 -50.24
CA LEU A 38 -87.71 -30.19 -50.13
C LEU A 38 -86.35 -29.65 -50.61
N SER A 39 -86.33 -28.93 -51.74
CA SER A 39 -85.12 -28.28 -52.23
C SER A 39 -84.59 -27.21 -51.26
N MET A 40 -85.49 -26.46 -50.61
CA MET A 40 -85.12 -25.46 -49.61
C MET A 40 -84.53 -26.12 -48.37
N ASN A 41 -85.14 -27.20 -47.86
CA ASN A 41 -84.61 -27.96 -46.73
C ASN A 41 -83.18 -28.48 -47.00
N ASN A 42 -82.93 -29.03 -48.19
CA ASN A 42 -81.59 -29.48 -48.55
C ASN A 42 -80.56 -28.34 -48.60
N ARG A 43 -80.97 -27.13 -49.02
CA ARG A 43 -80.09 -25.95 -49.00
C ARG A 43 -79.85 -25.46 -47.57
N ILE A 44 -80.87 -25.49 -46.71
CA ILE A 44 -80.75 -25.14 -45.29
C ILE A 44 -79.77 -26.08 -44.59
N ALA A 45 -79.89 -27.39 -44.78
CA ALA A 45 -78.94 -28.37 -44.22
C ALA A 45 -77.49 -28.07 -44.63
N LYS A 46 -77.28 -27.68 -45.90
CA LYS A 46 -75.94 -27.31 -46.41
C LYS A 46 -75.41 -26.02 -45.76
N ILE A 47 -76.29 -25.04 -45.51
CA ILE A 47 -75.93 -23.80 -44.81
C ILE A 47 -75.56 -24.11 -43.35
N GLU A 48 -76.34 -24.95 -42.67
CA GLU A 48 -76.04 -25.37 -41.29
C GLU A 48 -74.66 -26.03 -41.20
N THR A 49 -74.29 -26.86 -42.18
CA THR A 49 -72.95 -27.49 -42.23
C THR A 49 -71.83 -26.47 -42.44
N GLU A 50 -72.03 -25.45 -43.29
CA GLU A 50 -71.04 -24.40 -43.50
C GLU A 50 -70.93 -23.46 -42.28
N VAL A 51 -72.02 -23.19 -41.58
CA VAL A 51 -72.02 -22.43 -40.32
C VAL A 51 -71.20 -23.16 -39.25
N GLU A 52 -71.32 -24.48 -39.15
CA GLU A 52 -70.53 -25.29 -38.22
C GLU A 52 -69.02 -25.19 -38.51
N LYS A 53 -68.62 -25.20 -39.79
CA LYS A 53 -67.22 -24.97 -40.19
C LYS A 53 -66.73 -23.56 -39.85
N ILE A 54 -67.58 -22.55 -39.98
CA ILE A 54 -67.25 -21.16 -39.61
C ILE A 54 -67.00 -21.06 -38.11
N GLU A 55 -67.76 -21.79 -37.29
CA GLU A 55 -67.56 -21.78 -35.84
C GLU A 55 -66.21 -22.43 -35.45
N ASP A 56 -65.78 -23.50 -36.14
CA ASP A 56 -64.44 -24.10 -35.95
C ASP A 56 -63.32 -23.12 -36.33
N VAL A 57 -63.44 -22.42 -37.46
CA VAL A 57 -62.48 -21.38 -37.88
C VAL A 57 -62.39 -20.25 -36.87
N LYS A 58 -63.53 -19.80 -36.32
CA LYS A 58 -63.58 -18.78 -35.28
C LYS A 58 -62.87 -19.24 -34.00
N GLN A 59 -63.02 -20.51 -33.63
CA GLN A 59 -62.36 -21.08 -32.46
C GLN A 59 -60.84 -21.15 -32.65
N GLN A 60 -60.38 -21.57 -33.84
CA GLN A 60 -58.96 -21.55 -34.21
C GLN A 60 -58.38 -20.13 -34.22
N LEU A 61 -59.13 -19.16 -34.79
CA LEU A 61 -58.72 -17.75 -34.83
C LEU A 61 -58.54 -17.18 -33.41
N SER A 62 -59.44 -17.53 -32.48
CA SER A 62 -59.31 -17.13 -31.07
C SER A 62 -58.00 -17.63 -30.44
N SER A 63 -57.59 -18.87 -30.75
CA SER A 63 -56.30 -19.41 -30.28
C SER A 63 -55.08 -18.70 -30.86
N VAL A 64 -55.18 -18.20 -32.10
CA VAL A 64 -54.11 -17.45 -32.75
C VAL A 64 -53.97 -16.08 -32.11
N VAL A 65 -55.09 -15.40 -31.84
CA VAL A 65 -55.09 -14.10 -31.15
C VAL A 65 -54.43 -14.22 -29.77
N GLN A 66 -54.81 -15.21 -28.96
CA GLN A 66 -54.17 -15.44 -27.65
C GLN A 66 -52.66 -15.66 -27.75
N ARG A 67 -52.19 -16.43 -28.74
CA ARG A 67 -50.75 -16.63 -28.96
C ARG A 67 -50.06 -15.35 -29.42
N MET A 68 -50.76 -14.50 -30.18
CA MET A 68 -50.25 -13.22 -30.64
C MET A 68 -50.11 -12.23 -29.48
N ASP A 69 -51.12 -12.14 -28.60
CA ASP A 69 -51.06 -11.33 -27.37
C ASP A 69 -49.89 -11.76 -26.48
N GLN A 70 -49.66 -13.07 -26.33
CA GLN A 70 -48.52 -13.58 -25.58
C GLN A 70 -47.18 -13.23 -26.25
N ALA A 71 -47.11 -13.29 -27.58
CA ALA A 71 -45.90 -12.91 -28.31
C ALA A 71 -45.60 -11.41 -28.18
N GLU A 72 -46.62 -10.55 -28.23
CA GLU A 72 -46.48 -9.11 -28.00
C GLU A 72 -45.96 -8.81 -26.59
N HIS A 73 -46.48 -9.52 -25.58
CA HIS A 73 -45.98 -9.40 -24.21
C HIS A 73 -44.49 -9.77 -24.10
N ASN A 74 -44.10 -10.92 -24.67
CA ASN A 74 -42.70 -11.36 -24.66
C ASN A 74 -41.77 -10.38 -25.41
N ILE A 75 -42.24 -9.77 -26.51
CA ILE A 75 -41.47 -8.76 -27.25
C ILE A 75 -41.25 -7.51 -26.40
N ALA A 76 -42.27 -7.05 -25.66
CA ALA A 76 -42.14 -5.91 -24.77
C ALA A 76 -41.13 -6.17 -23.64
N GLU A 77 -41.14 -7.37 -23.04
CA GLU A 77 -40.16 -7.78 -22.05
C GLU A 77 -38.72 -7.80 -22.60
N LEU A 78 -38.52 -8.34 -23.81
CA LEU A 78 -37.21 -8.36 -24.46
C LEU A 78 -36.70 -6.94 -24.79
N GLN A 79 -37.59 -6.02 -25.19
CA GLN A 79 -37.21 -4.62 -25.41
C GLN A 79 -36.75 -3.94 -24.12
N GLN A 80 -37.44 -4.22 -23.01
CA GLN A 80 -37.06 -3.70 -21.70
C GLN A 80 -35.69 -4.25 -21.27
N HIS A 81 -35.46 -5.56 -21.39
CA HIS A 81 -34.18 -6.18 -21.06
C HIS A 81 -33.02 -5.65 -21.94
N ASN A 82 -33.26 -5.41 -23.24
CA ASN A 82 -32.25 -4.80 -24.11
C ASN A 82 -31.88 -3.38 -23.66
N LYS A 83 -32.85 -2.57 -23.25
CA LYS A 83 -32.60 -1.22 -22.72
C LYS A 83 -31.78 -1.25 -21.43
N GLU A 84 -32.06 -2.21 -20.55
CA GLU A 84 -31.27 -2.42 -19.33
C GLU A 84 -29.82 -2.84 -19.64
N MET A 85 -29.63 -3.72 -20.64
CA MET A 85 -28.28 -4.08 -21.10
C MET A 85 -27.52 -2.88 -21.67
N GLU A 86 -28.15 -2.04 -22.49
CA GLU A 86 -27.53 -0.83 -23.05
C GLU A 86 -27.01 0.11 -21.95
N ASN A 87 -27.84 0.36 -20.92
CA ASN A 87 -27.43 1.15 -19.76
C ASN A 87 -26.26 0.50 -19.00
N SER A 88 -26.25 -0.84 -18.89
CA SER A 88 -25.16 -1.58 -18.27
C SER A 88 -23.85 -1.46 -19.06
N PHE A 89 -23.91 -1.56 -20.39
CA PHE A 89 -22.73 -1.38 -21.26
C PHE A 89 -22.15 0.02 -21.16
N GLU A 90 -22.99 1.06 -21.09
CA GLU A 90 -22.52 2.44 -20.90
C GLU A 90 -21.82 2.62 -19.54
N GLY A 91 -22.41 2.09 -18.47
CA GLY A 91 -21.77 2.08 -17.14
C GLY A 91 -20.43 1.34 -17.14
N MET A 92 -20.34 0.22 -17.85
CA MET A 92 -19.10 -0.54 -17.98
C MET A 92 -18.03 0.21 -18.80
N GLY A 93 -18.43 0.95 -19.83
CA GLY A 93 -17.52 1.82 -20.60
C GLY A 93 -16.83 2.86 -19.72
N GLN A 94 -17.59 3.53 -18.84
CA GLN A 94 -17.05 4.51 -17.90
C GLN A 94 -16.07 3.90 -16.88
N VAL A 95 -16.33 2.66 -16.44
CA VAL A 95 -15.41 1.93 -15.53
C VAL A 95 -14.10 1.60 -16.23
N VAL A 96 -14.15 1.15 -17.49
CA VAL A 96 -12.96 0.83 -18.29
C VAL A 96 -12.12 2.08 -18.55
N GLU A 97 -12.74 3.22 -18.87
CA GLU A 97 -12.03 4.48 -19.10
C GLU A 97 -11.28 4.94 -17.85
N LYS A 98 -11.95 4.95 -16.69
CA LYS A 98 -11.32 5.27 -15.40
C LYS A 98 -10.18 4.29 -15.05
N ALA A 99 -10.31 3.02 -15.41
CA ALA A 99 -9.28 2.03 -15.19
C ALA A 99 -8.04 2.29 -16.07
N LEU A 100 -8.23 2.70 -17.33
CA LEU A 100 -7.15 3.07 -18.24
C LEU A 100 -6.40 4.30 -17.74
N GLU A 101 -7.10 5.36 -17.34
CA GLU A 101 -6.47 6.55 -16.75
C GLU A 101 -5.61 6.21 -15.53
N LYS A 102 -6.11 5.31 -14.66
CA LYS A 102 -5.36 4.87 -13.48
C LYS A 102 -4.15 4.01 -13.84
N CYS A 103 -4.23 3.18 -14.88
CA CYS A 103 -3.10 2.43 -15.39
C CYS A 103 -1.98 3.35 -15.91
N ASP A 104 -2.33 4.43 -16.61
CA ASP A 104 -1.35 5.40 -17.11
C ASP A 104 -0.67 6.17 -15.97
N LEU A 105 -1.43 6.57 -14.94
CA LEU A 105 -0.87 7.17 -13.73
C LEU A 105 0.10 6.22 -13.02
N ASN A 106 -0.32 4.96 -12.82
CA ASN A 106 0.52 3.95 -12.19
C ASN A 106 1.80 3.69 -12.98
N ARG A 107 1.74 3.70 -14.32
CA ARG A 107 2.91 3.53 -15.19
C ARG A 107 3.94 4.64 -14.94
N ASN A 108 3.49 5.89 -14.90
CA ASN A 108 4.38 7.03 -14.64
C ASN A 108 5.03 6.97 -13.25
N ASP A 109 4.30 6.47 -12.25
CA ASP A 109 4.85 6.29 -10.90
C ASP A 109 5.87 5.16 -10.85
N ILE A 110 5.65 4.06 -11.58
CA ILE A 110 6.62 2.96 -11.72
C ILE A 110 7.92 3.47 -12.35
N GLU A 111 7.85 4.22 -13.45
CA GLU A 111 9.04 4.77 -14.13
C GLU A 111 9.85 5.66 -13.17
N LYS A 112 9.20 6.53 -12.38
CA LYS A 112 9.89 7.34 -11.36
C LYS A 112 10.51 6.49 -10.25
N ILE A 113 9.85 5.42 -9.81
CA ILE A 113 10.39 4.52 -8.79
C ILE A 113 11.64 3.80 -9.32
N GLU A 114 11.63 3.36 -10.58
CA GLU A 114 12.77 2.72 -11.22
C GLU A 114 13.98 3.66 -11.31
N GLU A 115 13.76 4.91 -11.72
CA GLU A 115 14.80 5.94 -11.76
C GLU A 115 15.41 6.20 -10.38
N ASN A 116 14.56 6.41 -9.36
CA ASN A 116 15.03 6.61 -7.97
C ASN A 116 15.82 5.39 -7.47
N THR A 117 15.34 4.17 -7.75
CA THR A 117 16.02 2.94 -7.37
C THR A 117 17.41 2.83 -8.03
N MET A 118 17.54 3.24 -9.30
CA MET A 118 18.83 3.23 -10.00
C MET A 118 19.80 4.24 -9.37
N GLN A 119 19.32 5.44 -9.03
CA GLN A 119 20.12 6.46 -8.35
C GLN A 119 20.56 5.99 -6.96
N GLU A 120 19.66 5.40 -6.17
CA GLU A 120 19.98 4.86 -4.84
C GLU A 120 21.03 3.74 -4.92
N LYS A 121 20.92 2.82 -5.88
CA LYS A 121 21.93 1.77 -6.11
C LYS A 121 23.31 2.36 -6.43
N SER A 122 23.36 3.44 -7.21
CA SER A 122 24.61 4.13 -7.53
C SER A 122 25.24 4.76 -6.28
N ILE A 123 24.43 5.43 -5.46
CA ILE A 123 24.89 6.06 -4.21
C ILE A 123 25.37 4.99 -3.21
N ILE A 124 24.64 3.88 -3.07
CA ILE A 124 25.05 2.77 -2.19
C ILE A 124 26.42 2.24 -2.60
N LYS A 125 26.66 2.08 -3.91
CA LYS A 125 27.96 1.63 -4.41
C LYS A 125 29.08 2.61 -4.05
N GLU A 126 28.84 3.91 -4.25
CA GLU A 126 29.81 4.97 -3.90
C GLU A 126 30.09 5.02 -2.39
N LEU A 127 29.05 4.88 -1.56
CA LEU A 127 29.18 4.80 -0.11
C LEU A 127 29.98 3.57 0.32
N GLN A 128 29.73 2.40 -0.30
CA GLN A 128 30.49 1.19 -0.02
C GLN A 128 31.98 1.34 -0.38
N GLU A 129 32.28 1.98 -1.51
CA GLU A 129 33.66 2.29 -1.92
C GLU A 129 34.33 3.27 -0.94
N THR A 130 33.59 4.30 -0.50
CA THR A 130 34.07 5.28 0.48
C THR A 130 34.34 4.65 1.84
N VAL A 131 33.41 3.86 2.36
CA VAL A 131 33.57 3.11 3.62
C VAL A 131 34.77 2.18 3.54
N LEU A 132 34.95 1.48 2.41
CA LEU A 132 36.09 0.59 2.22
C LEU A 132 37.43 1.37 2.23
N ASP A 133 37.48 2.53 1.58
CA ASP A 133 38.67 3.38 1.57
C ASP A 133 38.98 3.94 2.97
N LEU A 134 37.97 4.41 3.70
CA LEU A 134 38.09 4.86 5.10
C LEU A 134 38.61 3.74 6.01
N LYS A 135 38.04 2.53 5.93
CA LYS A 135 38.54 1.36 6.67
C LYS A 135 40.01 1.07 6.32
N CYS A 136 40.39 1.13 5.05
CA CYS A 136 41.78 0.95 4.62
C CYS A 136 42.71 2.02 5.19
N ARG A 137 42.28 3.30 5.21
CA ARG A 137 43.07 4.41 5.78
C ARG A 137 43.25 4.26 7.28
N SER A 138 42.19 3.92 8.00
CA SER A 138 42.21 3.75 9.47
C SER A 138 43.14 2.60 9.90
N MET A 139 43.16 1.50 9.14
CA MET A 139 43.99 0.31 9.43
C MET A 139 45.39 0.35 8.82
N LYS A 140 45.73 1.38 8.03
CA LYS A 140 46.97 1.47 7.23
C LYS A 140 48.27 1.32 8.05
N ASN A 141 48.22 1.72 9.32
CA ASN A 141 49.38 1.68 10.21
C ASN A 141 49.28 0.55 11.24
N ASN A 142 48.50 -0.49 10.96
CA ASN A 142 48.33 -1.63 11.85
C ASN A 142 49.05 -2.86 11.32
N LEU A 143 49.75 -3.56 12.22
CA LEU A 143 50.32 -4.89 11.93
C LEU A 143 49.66 -5.96 12.79
N VAL A 144 49.54 -7.15 12.22
CA VAL A 144 49.02 -8.35 12.85
C VAL A 144 50.16 -9.34 13.10
N PHE A 145 50.32 -9.73 14.36
CA PHE A 145 51.32 -10.66 14.86
C PHE A 145 50.69 -12.01 15.20
N ASN A 146 51.15 -13.06 14.50
CA ASN A 146 50.67 -14.43 14.63
C ASN A 146 51.70 -15.29 15.38
N GLY A 147 51.22 -16.32 16.08
CA GLY A 147 52.08 -17.30 16.75
C GLY A 147 52.47 -16.97 18.20
N LEU A 148 52.05 -15.81 18.72
CA LEU A 148 52.31 -15.40 20.10
C LEU A 148 51.42 -16.18 21.08
N THR A 149 52.01 -16.78 22.12
CA THR A 149 51.29 -17.58 23.13
C THR A 149 50.38 -16.71 24.01
N TYR A 150 49.21 -17.25 24.38
CA TYR A 150 48.23 -16.58 25.23
C TYR A 150 48.54 -16.78 26.72
N HIS A 151 48.28 -15.76 27.53
CA HIS A 151 48.27 -15.87 28.99
C HIS A 151 47.10 -15.03 29.55
N PRO A 152 46.33 -15.51 30.55
CA PRO A 152 45.13 -14.81 31.04
C PRO A 152 45.36 -13.37 31.54
N SER A 153 46.52 -13.10 32.15
CA SER A 153 46.90 -11.77 32.63
C SER A 153 48.02 -11.16 31.78
N GLU A 154 47.94 -11.32 30.46
CA GLU A 154 48.97 -10.79 29.56
C GLU A 154 48.85 -9.28 29.37
N ASP A 155 50.00 -8.62 29.46
CA ASP A 155 50.19 -7.31 28.84
C ASP A 155 50.57 -7.53 27.37
N CYS A 156 49.62 -7.26 26.47
CA CYS A 156 49.83 -7.44 25.04
C CYS A 156 50.91 -6.50 24.49
N GLU A 157 51.01 -5.29 25.01
CA GLU A 157 51.99 -4.29 24.56
C GLU A 157 53.40 -4.69 25.01
N ALA A 158 53.60 -4.96 26.30
CA ALA A 158 54.90 -5.39 26.82
C ALA A 158 55.37 -6.70 26.17
N LYS A 159 54.44 -7.65 25.94
CA LYS A 159 54.74 -8.89 25.21
C LYS A 159 55.19 -8.61 23.78
N LEU A 160 54.52 -7.69 23.09
CA LEU A 160 54.85 -7.34 21.72
C LEU A 160 56.19 -6.58 21.62
N GLN A 161 56.47 -5.65 22.55
CA GLN A 161 57.76 -4.96 22.63
C GLN A 161 58.92 -5.95 22.83
N ASN A 162 58.76 -6.90 23.76
CA ASN A 162 59.73 -7.97 23.98
C ASN A 162 59.93 -8.84 22.74
N PHE A 163 58.85 -9.15 22.01
CA PHE A 163 58.92 -9.90 20.76
C PHE A 163 59.70 -9.11 19.68
N ILE A 164 59.39 -7.83 19.49
CA ILE A 164 60.06 -6.95 18.52
C ILE A 164 61.56 -6.87 18.83
N ASN A 165 61.92 -6.66 20.10
CA ASN A 165 63.32 -6.61 20.51
C ASN A 165 64.06 -7.93 20.27
N ARG A 166 63.54 -9.04 20.78
CA ARG A 166 64.24 -10.34 20.75
C ARG A 166 64.22 -11.04 19.39
N GLN A 167 63.09 -11.01 18.69
CA GLN A 167 62.89 -11.77 17.45
C GLN A 167 63.23 -10.94 16.20
N LEU A 168 63.06 -9.61 16.25
CA LEU A 168 63.37 -8.73 15.12
C LEU A 168 64.68 -7.96 15.28
N GLY A 169 65.30 -7.96 16.47
CA GLY A 169 66.56 -7.27 16.74
C GLY A 169 66.43 -5.75 16.75
N ILE A 170 65.25 -5.23 17.09
CA ILE A 170 64.98 -3.79 17.17
C ILE A 170 65.16 -3.37 18.63
N GLU A 171 66.31 -2.77 18.92
CA GLU A 171 66.76 -2.55 20.31
C GLU A 171 66.00 -1.44 21.05
N TYR A 172 65.35 -0.53 20.31
CA TYR A 172 64.52 0.53 20.88
C TYR A 172 63.05 0.12 21.03
N MET A 173 62.35 0.71 22.01
CA MET A 173 60.90 0.53 22.15
C MET A 173 60.17 1.32 21.06
N VAL A 174 59.31 0.63 20.32
CA VAL A 174 58.52 1.23 19.25
C VAL A 174 57.32 1.96 19.84
N THR A 175 56.90 3.08 19.26
CA THR A 175 55.72 3.80 19.75
C THR A 175 54.43 3.15 19.23
N LEU A 176 53.70 2.48 20.12
CA LEU A 176 52.46 1.78 19.82
C LEU A 176 51.25 2.59 20.36
N GLY A 177 50.14 2.53 19.61
CA GLY A 177 48.83 2.96 20.09
C GLY A 177 48.10 1.76 20.70
N ASN A 178 46.87 1.50 20.26
CA ASN A 178 46.10 0.36 20.75
C ASN A 178 46.76 -0.98 20.35
N VAL A 179 47.02 -1.83 21.35
CA VAL A 179 47.53 -3.19 21.19
C VAL A 179 46.61 -4.17 21.90
N HIS A 180 46.06 -5.14 21.16
CA HIS A 180 45.14 -6.13 21.73
C HIS A 180 45.09 -7.41 20.90
N ARG A 181 44.58 -8.49 21.50
CA ARG A 181 44.23 -9.73 20.79
C ARG A 181 43.01 -9.50 19.91
N PHE A 182 43.03 -9.97 18.66
CA PHE A 182 41.89 -9.84 17.74
C PHE A 182 41.68 -11.12 16.91
N GLY A 183 40.49 -11.24 16.33
CA GLY A 183 40.18 -12.28 15.35
C GLY A 183 39.93 -13.67 15.96
N LYS A 184 39.95 -14.69 15.09
CA LYS A 184 39.69 -16.09 15.47
C LYS A 184 40.91 -16.72 16.13
N TYR A 185 40.69 -17.75 16.93
CA TYR A 185 41.76 -18.56 17.51
C TYR A 185 42.62 -19.18 16.40
N GLY A 186 43.95 -19.01 16.51
CA GLY A 186 44.91 -19.64 15.62
C GLY A 186 45.08 -21.13 15.92
N ARG A 187 45.90 -21.82 15.12
CA ARG A 187 46.18 -23.26 15.28
C ARG A 187 46.72 -23.65 16.66
N ASN A 188 47.39 -22.71 17.33
CA ASN A 188 47.97 -22.91 18.66
C ASN A 188 47.01 -22.50 19.80
N GLY A 189 45.72 -22.27 19.50
CA GLY A 189 44.72 -21.84 20.49
C GLY A 189 44.85 -20.39 20.95
N ALA A 190 45.80 -19.61 20.44
CA ALA A 190 45.98 -18.20 20.73
C ALA A 190 45.45 -17.32 19.58
N ARG A 191 44.73 -16.24 19.90
CA ARG A 191 44.30 -15.22 18.92
C ARG A 191 45.49 -14.36 18.49
N PRO A 192 45.60 -13.90 17.23
CA PRO A 192 46.63 -12.93 16.83
C PRO A 192 46.60 -11.64 17.66
N ILE A 193 47.72 -10.94 17.77
CA ILE A 193 47.78 -9.58 18.34
C ILE A 193 47.78 -8.57 17.20
N VAL A 194 46.92 -7.55 17.26
CA VAL A 194 46.98 -6.38 16.38
C VAL A 194 47.56 -5.21 17.15
N ALA A 195 48.44 -4.46 16.49
CA ALA A 195 49.04 -3.26 17.06
C ALA A 195 49.02 -2.11 16.06
N ARG A 196 48.55 -0.95 16.51
CA ARG A 196 48.65 0.31 15.77
C ARG A 196 50.00 0.96 16.01
N PHE A 197 50.72 1.29 14.96
CA PHE A 197 51.96 2.05 15.03
C PHE A 197 51.66 3.54 14.91
N VAL A 198 52.20 4.33 15.83
CA VAL A 198 52.06 5.79 15.77
C VAL A 198 52.88 6.36 14.61
N TYR A 199 54.14 5.90 14.47
CA TYR A 199 55.04 6.35 13.41
C TYR A 199 55.16 5.30 12.30
N ARG A 200 54.77 5.70 11.08
CA ARG A 200 54.87 4.83 9.89
C ARG A 200 56.30 4.33 9.62
N LYS A 201 57.32 5.14 9.93
CA LYS A 201 58.73 4.75 9.76
C LYS A 201 59.11 3.53 10.61
N GLU A 202 58.55 3.42 11.83
CA GLU A 202 58.80 2.29 12.71
C GLU A 202 58.09 1.02 12.20
N LEU A 203 56.85 1.15 11.71
CA LEU A 203 56.13 0.07 11.04
C LEU A 203 56.93 -0.49 9.85
N GLU A 204 57.44 0.39 8.99
CA GLU A 204 58.25 0.00 7.84
C GLU A 204 59.57 -0.67 8.26
N HIS A 205 60.17 -0.22 9.36
CA HIS A 205 61.36 -0.85 9.92
C HIS A 205 61.06 -2.27 10.44
N VAL A 206 59.95 -2.45 11.17
CA VAL A 206 59.48 -3.77 11.63
C VAL A 206 59.22 -4.71 10.46
N LEU A 207 58.52 -4.25 9.42
CA LEU A 207 58.28 -5.05 8.21
C LEU A 207 59.59 -5.43 7.49
N LYS A 208 60.57 -4.52 7.44
CA LYS A 208 61.90 -4.80 6.87
C LYS A 208 62.67 -5.85 7.65
N GLN A 209 62.46 -5.98 8.97
CA GLN A 209 63.10 -7.02 9.78
C GLN A 209 62.34 -8.36 9.80
N ALA A 210 61.12 -8.42 9.26
CA ALA A 210 60.29 -9.62 9.28
C ALA A 210 60.92 -10.84 8.58
N TYR A 211 61.92 -10.66 7.69
CA TYR A 211 62.66 -11.79 7.09
C TYR A 211 63.36 -12.68 8.13
N ARG A 212 63.69 -12.13 9.31
CA ARG A 212 64.30 -12.86 10.43
C ARG A 212 63.39 -13.94 11.01
N LEU A 213 62.08 -13.82 10.78
CA LEU A 213 61.08 -14.79 11.23
C LEU A 213 60.95 -16.00 10.28
N LYS A 214 61.71 -16.04 9.19
CA LYS A 214 61.68 -17.17 8.25
C LYS A 214 62.04 -18.46 8.99
N ASN A 215 61.27 -19.52 8.74
CA ASN A 215 61.38 -20.82 9.43
C ASN A 215 61.00 -20.82 10.92
N THR A 216 60.36 -19.76 11.41
CA THR A 216 59.73 -19.74 12.75
C THR A 216 58.22 -19.95 12.65
N ASN A 217 57.56 -20.15 13.79
CA ASN A 217 56.09 -20.22 13.88
C ASN A 217 55.42 -18.83 13.93
N PHE A 218 56.20 -17.75 13.87
CA PHE A 218 55.70 -16.39 13.95
C PHE A 218 55.43 -15.81 12.57
N GLY A 219 54.45 -14.92 12.47
CA GLY A 219 54.13 -14.24 11.23
C GLY A 219 53.67 -12.81 11.47
N ILE A 220 54.18 -11.88 10.66
CA ILE A 220 53.80 -10.46 10.68
C ILE A 220 53.13 -10.14 9.35
N ASN A 221 51.93 -9.57 9.40
CA ASN A 221 51.19 -9.15 8.21
C ASN A 221 50.60 -7.76 8.42
N GLU A 222 50.45 -6.99 7.34
CA GLU A 222 49.62 -5.78 7.36
C GLU A 222 48.16 -6.14 7.63
N GLN A 223 47.44 -5.29 8.37
CA GLN A 223 46.00 -5.45 8.57
C GLN A 223 45.21 -4.93 7.37
N PHE A 224 44.23 -5.70 6.92
CA PHE A 224 43.27 -5.27 5.90
C PHE A 224 41.83 -5.46 6.37
N PRO A 225 40.87 -4.67 5.84
CA PRO A 225 39.46 -4.91 6.08
C PRO A 225 39.03 -6.32 5.65
N PRO A 226 38.03 -6.92 6.32
CA PRO A 226 37.55 -8.27 6.01
C PRO A 226 37.21 -8.50 4.53
N GLU A 227 36.62 -7.49 3.88
CA GLU A 227 36.23 -7.49 2.47
C GLU A 227 37.46 -7.68 1.55
N ILE A 228 38.57 -6.99 1.88
CA ILE A 228 39.86 -7.10 1.17
C ILE A 228 40.51 -8.47 1.45
N GLU A 229 40.50 -8.93 2.70
CA GLU A 229 41.03 -10.25 3.07
C GLU A 229 40.33 -11.40 2.33
N ILE A 230 39.00 -11.33 2.18
CA ILE A 230 38.22 -12.30 1.40
C ILE A 230 38.69 -12.31 -0.06
N ARG A 231 38.88 -11.14 -0.68
CA ARG A 231 39.36 -11.01 -2.06
C ARG A 231 40.79 -11.56 -2.20
N ARG A 232 41.70 -11.18 -1.30
CA ARG A 232 43.10 -11.64 -1.29
C ARG A 232 43.21 -13.15 -1.09
N ARG A 233 42.34 -13.75 -0.28
CA ARG A 233 42.30 -15.21 -0.06
C ARG A 233 42.14 -15.99 -1.35
N LYS A 234 41.32 -15.48 -2.28
CA LYS A 234 41.13 -16.08 -3.61
C LYS A 234 42.37 -15.93 -4.51
N LEU A 235 43.19 -14.91 -4.27
CA LEU A 235 44.37 -14.60 -5.08
C LEU A 235 45.66 -15.27 -4.58
N TYR A 236 45.75 -15.68 -3.31
CA TYR A 236 46.94 -16.33 -2.76
C TYR A 236 47.39 -17.61 -3.50
N PRO A 237 46.49 -18.53 -3.89
CA PRO A 237 46.89 -19.72 -4.66
C PRO A 237 47.55 -19.35 -6.00
N ILE A 238 46.96 -18.39 -6.71
CA ILE A 238 47.44 -17.90 -8.00
C ILE A 238 48.80 -17.21 -7.80
N LEU A 239 48.91 -16.30 -6.82
CA LEU A 239 50.16 -15.64 -6.48
C LEU A 239 51.29 -16.64 -6.21
N LYS A 240 51.01 -17.72 -5.46
CA LYS A 240 51.99 -18.76 -5.14
C LYS A 240 52.41 -19.54 -6.39
N ASN A 241 51.45 -19.92 -7.23
CA ASN A 241 51.71 -20.61 -8.50
C ASN A 241 52.58 -19.77 -9.44
N GLU A 242 52.21 -18.52 -9.70
CA GLU A 242 52.95 -17.65 -10.62
C GLU A 242 54.36 -17.36 -10.12
N LYS A 243 54.55 -17.22 -8.79
CA LYS A 243 55.89 -17.11 -8.20
C LYS A 243 56.71 -18.39 -8.37
N SER A 244 56.11 -19.58 -8.25
CA SER A 244 56.83 -20.84 -8.51
C SER A 244 57.23 -20.99 -9.98
N LEU A 245 56.50 -20.36 -10.89
CA LEU A 245 56.85 -20.26 -12.31
C LEU A 245 57.90 -19.18 -12.61
N GLY A 246 58.51 -18.56 -11.59
CA GLY A 246 59.53 -17.53 -11.74
C GLY A 246 59.01 -16.16 -12.19
N LYS A 247 57.69 -15.96 -12.27
CA LYS A 247 57.10 -14.68 -12.69
C LYS A 247 57.10 -13.67 -11.54
N GLN A 248 57.17 -12.39 -11.89
CA GLN A 248 57.08 -11.29 -10.92
C GLN A 248 55.62 -11.04 -10.53
N ALA A 249 55.13 -11.76 -9.53
CA ALA A 249 53.77 -11.58 -9.04
C ALA A 249 53.72 -10.83 -7.69
N ARG A 250 52.89 -9.79 -7.59
CA ARG A 250 52.70 -8.97 -6.37
C ARG A 250 51.23 -8.66 -6.10
N LEU A 251 50.81 -8.71 -4.83
CA LEU A 251 49.51 -8.21 -4.38
C LEU A 251 49.65 -6.77 -3.89
N VAL A 252 48.80 -5.87 -4.39
CA VAL A 252 48.69 -4.49 -3.93
C VAL A 252 47.23 -4.25 -3.55
N ARG A 253 46.97 -3.98 -2.26
CA ARG A 253 45.61 -3.99 -1.67
C ARG A 253 44.90 -5.33 -1.95
N ASP A 254 43.89 -5.34 -2.81
CA ASP A 254 43.14 -6.52 -3.27
C ASP A 254 43.41 -6.91 -4.73
N LYS A 255 44.38 -6.27 -5.39
CA LYS A 255 44.71 -6.49 -6.81
C LYS A 255 46.00 -7.27 -6.98
N LEU A 256 45.96 -8.33 -7.77
CA LEU A 256 47.14 -9.12 -8.14
C LEU A 256 47.74 -8.57 -9.43
N TYR A 257 49.05 -8.34 -9.44
CA TYR A 257 49.81 -7.96 -10.63
C TYR A 257 50.81 -9.06 -10.96
N ILE A 258 50.85 -9.52 -12.21
CA ILE A 258 51.79 -10.54 -12.71
C ILE A 258 52.61 -9.89 -13.82
N ASN A 259 53.94 -9.87 -13.68
CA ASN A 259 54.87 -9.18 -14.58
C ASN A 259 54.46 -7.71 -14.84
N GLY A 260 53.94 -7.03 -13.82
CA GLY A 260 53.48 -5.64 -13.89
C GLY A 260 52.06 -5.45 -14.44
N GLN A 261 51.41 -6.47 -15.00
CA GLN A 261 50.05 -6.38 -15.52
C GLN A 261 49.01 -6.81 -14.48
N LEU A 262 47.87 -6.10 -14.43
CA LEU A 262 46.77 -6.44 -13.53
C LEU A 262 46.16 -7.78 -13.95
N TYR A 263 46.13 -8.74 -13.03
CA TYR A 263 45.47 -10.02 -13.21
C TYR A 263 43.96 -9.81 -13.19
N ASN A 264 43.32 -10.08 -14.33
CA ASN A 264 41.86 -10.17 -14.44
C ASN A 264 41.47 -11.66 -14.49
N PRO A 265 40.62 -12.16 -13.57
CA PRO A 265 40.16 -13.55 -13.59
C PRO A 265 39.54 -14.00 -14.93
N GLU A 266 38.99 -13.06 -15.71
CA GLU A 266 38.38 -13.32 -17.02
C GLU A 266 39.41 -13.50 -18.16
N ASN A 267 40.69 -13.15 -17.94
CA ASN A 267 41.74 -13.21 -18.97
C ASN A 267 42.54 -14.51 -18.96
N ILE A 268 42.11 -15.56 -18.24
CA ILE A 268 42.68 -16.89 -18.41
C ILE A 268 42.05 -17.50 -19.66
N ASN A 269 42.79 -17.41 -20.76
CA ASN A 269 42.60 -18.21 -21.96
C ASN A 269 42.81 -19.68 -21.56
N ILE A 270 41.76 -20.33 -21.06
CA ILE A 270 41.68 -21.78 -21.02
C ILE A 270 41.68 -22.18 -22.48
N ASN A 271 42.79 -22.67 -23.00
CA ASN A 271 42.81 -23.43 -24.25
C ASN A 271 41.89 -24.64 -24.05
N PRO A 272 40.70 -24.71 -24.68
CA PRO A 272 39.95 -25.94 -24.75
C PRO A 272 40.26 -26.50 -26.13
N ALA A 273 41.29 -27.35 -26.21
CA ALA A 273 41.36 -28.26 -27.33
C ALA A 273 40.09 -29.13 -27.28
N ASN A 274 39.25 -28.94 -28.29
CA ASN A 274 38.26 -29.88 -28.81
C ASN A 274 37.10 -30.26 -27.88
N ASN A 275 35.95 -29.62 -28.06
CA ASN A 275 34.87 -30.21 -28.86
C ASN A 275 33.66 -29.28 -28.90
N ASP A 276 33.50 -28.61 -30.03
CA ASP A 276 32.28 -28.43 -30.81
C ASP A 276 30.95 -28.62 -30.08
N ARG A 277 30.26 -27.49 -29.89
CA ARG A 277 28.97 -27.18 -30.53
C ARG A 277 28.63 -25.69 -30.31
N GLU A 278 28.98 -24.87 -31.30
CA GLU A 278 28.02 -24.12 -32.14
C GLU A 278 26.63 -23.85 -31.47
N ILE A 279 26.09 -22.63 -31.28
CA ILE A 279 25.80 -21.58 -32.26
C ILE A 279 25.34 -20.27 -31.55
N ILE A 280 26.02 -19.15 -31.86
CA ILE A 280 25.52 -17.84 -32.32
C ILE A 280 24.39 -17.13 -31.52
N ASN A 281 24.70 -15.99 -30.88
CA ASN A 281 24.41 -14.67 -31.49
C ASN A 281 24.99 -13.46 -30.74
N GLN A 282 25.45 -12.51 -31.56
CA GLN A 282 26.12 -11.26 -31.23
C GLN A 282 25.17 -10.19 -30.68
N ARG A 283 25.66 -9.31 -29.81
CA ARG A 283 25.93 -7.88 -30.12
C ARG A 283 26.44 -7.13 -28.89
N THR A 284 27.57 -6.46 -29.11
CA THR A 284 28.31 -5.55 -28.23
C THR A 284 27.53 -4.29 -27.84
N PRO A 285 27.89 -3.66 -26.71
CA PRO A 285 27.99 -2.20 -26.66
C PRO A 285 29.44 -1.76 -26.46
N SER A 286 29.85 -0.87 -27.35
CA SER A 286 31.11 -0.12 -27.41
C SER A 286 31.36 0.75 -26.18
N THR A 287 32.60 0.75 -25.72
CA THR A 287 33.18 1.69 -24.75
C THR A 287 33.29 3.10 -25.36
N PRO A 288 32.90 4.18 -24.66
CA PRO A 288 33.35 5.52 -25.01
C PRO A 288 34.71 5.82 -24.37
N GLN A 289 35.64 6.25 -25.23
CA GLN A 289 36.93 6.81 -24.87
C GLN A 289 36.78 8.11 -24.07
N HIS A 290 37.67 8.30 -23.11
CA HIS A 290 37.97 9.59 -22.50
C HIS A 290 38.29 10.65 -23.56
N ARG A 291 37.52 11.75 -23.59
CA ARG A 291 38.01 13.07 -24.03
C ARG A 291 37.47 14.17 -23.11
N GLU A 292 38.44 14.88 -22.54
CA GLU A 292 38.50 16.31 -22.21
C GLU A 292 37.34 16.98 -21.43
N ALA A 293 37.71 17.45 -20.24
CA ALA A 293 37.00 18.42 -19.45
C ALA A 293 37.09 19.82 -20.08
N ALA A 294 35.95 20.41 -20.43
CA ALA A 294 35.65 21.83 -20.31
C ALA A 294 34.17 22.04 -20.70
N ASN A 295 33.44 22.79 -19.88
CA ASN A 295 32.05 23.27 -20.08
C ASN A 295 30.92 22.28 -19.72
N SER A 296 30.77 21.99 -18.43
CA SER A 296 29.46 21.61 -17.87
C SER A 296 28.64 22.88 -17.63
N PRO A 297 27.35 22.95 -18.03
CA PRO A 297 26.45 24.03 -17.62
C PRO A 297 26.30 24.01 -16.09
N PRO A 298 26.03 25.16 -15.45
CA PRO A 298 25.72 25.16 -14.02
C PRO A 298 24.52 24.25 -13.77
N ILE A 299 24.71 23.33 -12.81
CA ILE A 299 23.66 22.45 -12.30
C ILE A 299 22.45 23.33 -11.97
N PRO A 300 21.27 23.09 -12.57
CA PRO A 300 20.07 23.84 -12.19
C PRO A 300 19.85 23.60 -10.70
N PRO A 301 19.52 24.65 -9.91
CA PRO A 301 19.30 24.48 -8.49
C PRO A 301 18.23 23.40 -8.31
N ARG A 302 18.59 22.33 -7.57
CA ARG A 302 17.64 21.31 -7.11
C ARG A 302 16.37 22.04 -6.70
N SER A 303 15.23 21.69 -7.31
CA SER A 303 13.95 22.15 -6.78
C SER A 303 13.96 21.82 -5.29
N LYS A 304 13.80 22.83 -4.44
CA LYS A 304 13.75 22.65 -2.99
C LYS A 304 12.54 21.75 -2.73
N ARG A 305 12.72 20.42 -2.73
CA ARG A 305 11.77 19.49 -2.10
C ARG A 305 11.61 20.03 -0.69
N THR A 306 10.44 20.56 -0.39
CA THR A 306 10.10 21.03 0.95
C THR A 306 10.28 19.83 1.87
N ARG A 307 11.38 19.80 2.62
CA ARG A 307 11.63 18.75 3.61
C ARG A 307 10.48 18.83 4.60
N ILE A 308 9.61 17.82 4.61
CA ILE A 308 8.51 17.75 5.56
C ILE A 308 9.14 17.68 6.95
N LYS A 309 9.02 18.75 7.73
CA LYS A 309 9.71 18.90 9.02
C LYS A 309 8.95 18.25 10.18
N ASN A 310 7.62 18.33 10.12
CA ASN A 310 6.71 17.88 11.18
C ASN A 310 5.72 16.88 10.58
N ILE A 311 5.68 15.67 11.12
CA ILE A 311 4.69 14.64 10.78
C ILE A 311 3.89 14.33 12.06
N VAL A 312 2.58 14.25 11.91
CA VAL A 312 1.61 13.94 12.96
C VAL A 312 0.60 12.98 12.37
N ILE A 313 0.43 11.81 12.99
CA ILE A 313 -0.56 10.81 12.56
C ILE A 313 -1.37 10.44 13.78
N VAL A 314 -2.70 10.47 13.67
CA VAL A 314 -3.61 10.10 14.76
C VAL A 314 -4.72 9.20 14.24
N GLY A 315 -5.15 8.24 15.04
CA GLY A 315 -6.33 7.42 14.75
C GLY A 315 -6.32 6.07 15.45
N ASP A 316 -7.36 5.28 15.16
CA ASP A 316 -7.49 3.89 15.58
C ASP A 316 -6.65 2.98 14.66
N PHE A 317 -5.58 2.41 15.21
CA PHE A 317 -4.72 1.48 14.48
C PHE A 317 -5.08 0.02 14.74
N ASN A 318 -6.01 -0.26 15.65
CA ASN A 318 -6.34 -1.61 16.14
C ASN A 318 -5.08 -2.41 16.56
N ALA A 319 -4.04 -1.69 16.98
CA ALA A 319 -2.70 -2.21 17.24
C ALA A 319 -2.47 -2.27 18.74
N ARG A 320 -2.16 -3.43 19.29
CA ARG A 320 -1.76 -3.56 20.71
C ARG A 320 -0.24 -3.66 20.78
N THR A 321 0.41 -2.62 21.26
CA THR A 321 1.88 -2.50 21.23
C THR A 321 2.57 -2.95 22.53
N SER A 322 1.79 -3.19 23.61
CA SER A 322 2.33 -3.43 24.95
C SER A 322 3.35 -2.35 25.34
N SER A 323 4.36 -2.68 26.12
CA SER A 323 5.49 -1.79 26.43
C SER A 323 6.69 -1.97 25.48
N LEU A 324 6.49 -2.58 24.30
CA LEU A 324 7.60 -2.75 23.34
C LEU A 324 8.07 -1.40 22.78
N LYS A 325 9.38 -1.32 22.52
CA LYS A 325 10.02 -0.15 21.92
C LYS A 325 9.61 0.01 20.46
N ASP A 326 9.20 1.22 20.12
CA ASP A 326 8.89 1.78 18.80
C ASP A 326 10.10 2.47 18.15
N TYR A 327 11.27 2.41 18.79
CA TYR A 327 12.56 2.89 18.30
C TYR A 327 13.62 1.79 18.35
N VAL A 328 14.76 2.05 17.71
CA VAL A 328 15.95 1.17 17.73
C VAL A 328 16.94 1.75 18.73
N ASP A 329 17.49 0.91 19.62
CA ASP A 329 18.55 1.34 20.54
C ASP A 329 19.85 1.61 19.77
N ASP A 330 20.59 2.65 20.17
CA ASP A 330 21.95 2.85 19.68
C ASP A 330 22.81 1.65 20.10
N ASP A 331 23.35 0.91 19.13
CA ASP A 331 24.41 -0.05 19.41
C ASP A 331 25.70 0.76 19.65
N ILE A 332 25.98 1.02 20.93
CA ILE A 332 27.14 1.79 21.41
C ILE A 332 28.44 1.26 20.78
N ASN A 333 28.53 -0.05 20.53
CA ASN A 333 29.70 -0.64 19.90
C ASN A 333 29.86 -0.21 18.44
N LEU A 334 28.76 0.00 17.72
CA LEU A 334 28.75 0.39 16.31
C LEU A 334 29.19 1.86 16.13
N GLN A 335 28.83 2.75 17.06
CA GLN A 335 29.29 4.15 17.05
C GLN A 335 30.80 4.25 17.33
N GLU A 336 31.33 3.50 18.32
CA GLU A 336 32.77 3.44 18.59
C GLU A 336 33.56 2.79 17.45
N ILE A 337 33.01 1.74 16.83
CA ILE A 337 33.66 1.02 15.71
C ILE A 337 33.72 1.88 14.44
N LEU A 338 32.74 2.76 14.21
CA LEU A 338 32.64 3.53 12.97
C LEU A 338 33.40 4.87 12.98
N GLN A 339 33.91 5.35 14.13
CA GLN A 339 34.63 6.64 14.24
C GLN A 339 33.96 7.77 13.44
N ILE A 340 32.63 7.85 13.52
CA ILE A 340 31.88 8.88 12.81
C ILE A 340 32.18 10.19 13.54
N GLU A 341 32.85 11.13 12.86
CA GLU A 341 33.04 12.49 13.36
C GLU A 341 31.67 13.10 13.69
N GLU A 342 31.55 13.76 14.86
CA GLU A 342 30.30 14.39 15.36
C GLU A 342 29.62 15.29 14.31
N ASP A 343 30.38 15.80 13.33
CA ASP A 343 29.91 16.72 12.29
C ASP A 343 29.05 16.05 11.20
N VAL A 344 29.13 14.72 11.02
CA VAL A 344 28.34 13.97 10.00
C VAL A 344 26.96 13.53 10.55
N ILE A 345 26.77 13.67 11.85
CA ILE A 345 25.62 13.17 12.65
C ILE A 345 24.41 14.13 12.59
N ASN A 346 24.43 15.13 11.72
CA ASN A 346 23.57 16.31 11.87
C ASN A 346 22.17 16.26 11.23
N ASP A 347 21.65 15.09 10.85
CA ASP A 347 20.29 15.05 10.25
C ASP A 347 19.35 13.94 10.75
N ASN A 348 19.84 12.83 11.33
CA ASN A 348 18.99 11.75 11.87
C ASN A 348 19.32 11.36 13.32
N THR A 349 20.58 11.43 13.73
CA THR A 349 20.97 11.12 15.12
C THR A 349 20.58 12.23 16.09
N SER A 350 20.45 13.48 15.61
CA SER A 350 19.94 14.60 16.42
C SER A 350 18.53 14.34 16.98
N SER A 351 17.69 13.61 16.24
CA SER A 351 16.32 13.32 16.64
C SER A 351 16.22 12.41 17.86
N TYR A 352 17.02 11.34 17.90
CA TYR A 352 17.10 10.45 19.05
C TYR A 352 17.74 11.14 20.25
N SER A 353 18.83 11.89 20.03
CA SER A 353 19.49 12.67 21.08
C SER A 353 18.55 13.71 21.71
N ILE A 354 17.76 14.44 20.91
CA ILE A 354 16.78 15.41 21.42
C ILE A 354 15.74 14.71 22.30
N LEU A 355 15.16 13.58 21.87
CA LEU A 355 14.18 12.86 22.67
C LEU A 355 14.81 12.24 23.93
N LYS A 356 16.08 11.82 23.86
CA LYS A 356 16.84 11.25 24.98
C LYS A 356 17.19 12.31 26.02
N GLU A 357 17.71 13.46 25.60
CA GLU A 357 18.06 14.60 26.45
C GLU A 357 16.83 15.15 27.20
N ASN A 358 15.67 15.13 26.56
CA ASN A 358 14.40 15.55 27.17
C ASN A 358 13.68 14.40 27.93
N ASN A 359 14.30 13.24 28.07
CA ASN A 359 13.76 12.06 28.77
C ASN A 359 12.39 11.57 28.23
N ILE A 360 12.14 11.74 26.93
CA ILE A 360 10.87 11.40 26.24
C ILE A 360 10.91 9.96 25.69
N LEU A 361 12.07 9.31 25.66
CA LEU A 361 12.20 7.96 25.07
C LEU A 361 11.49 6.86 25.85
N GLN A 362 11.27 7.04 27.16
CA GLN A 362 10.59 6.04 27.96
C GLN A 362 9.07 6.17 27.77
N ARG A 363 8.45 5.08 27.31
CA ARG A 363 7.00 4.99 27.08
C ARG A 363 6.36 4.10 28.14
N PHE A 364 5.25 4.58 28.69
CA PHE A 364 4.37 3.81 29.58
C PHE A 364 3.11 3.40 28.82
N ASN A 365 2.49 2.30 29.24
CA ASN A 365 1.28 1.77 28.63
C ASN A 365 0.58 0.87 29.65
N GLU A 366 -0.65 1.22 30.01
CA GLU A 366 -1.50 0.40 30.89
C GLU A 366 -1.89 -0.93 30.23
N ASP A 367 -2.06 -0.94 28.90
CA ASP A 367 -2.27 -2.17 28.14
C ASP A 367 -0.93 -2.91 27.94
N THR A 368 -0.49 -3.61 28.98
CA THR A 368 0.70 -4.49 28.95
C THR A 368 0.41 -5.89 28.38
N GLY A 369 -0.78 -6.09 27.79
CA GLY A 369 -1.20 -7.38 27.23
C GLY A 369 -0.37 -7.86 26.04
N ARG A 370 -0.80 -8.98 25.44
CA ARG A 370 -0.09 -9.58 24.31
C ARG A 370 -0.11 -8.66 23.09
N VAL A 371 1.07 -8.41 22.53
CA VAL A 371 1.22 -7.69 21.26
C VAL A 371 0.56 -8.45 20.13
N ASN A 372 -0.34 -7.78 19.39
CA ASN A 372 -1.03 -8.37 18.24
C ASN A 372 -0.25 -8.11 16.93
N LYS A 373 -0.68 -8.73 15.83
CA LYS A 373 -0.02 -8.61 14.51
C LYS A 373 0.07 -7.15 14.04
N TYR A 374 -0.97 -6.36 14.30
CA TYR A 374 -1.00 -4.93 13.96
C TYR A 374 -0.03 -4.12 14.84
N GLY A 375 0.10 -4.47 16.13
CA GLY A 375 1.09 -3.92 17.05
C GLY A 375 2.51 -4.12 16.56
N THR A 376 2.87 -5.34 16.14
CA THR A 376 4.21 -5.60 15.58
C THR A 376 4.47 -4.78 14.31
N LYS A 377 3.47 -4.66 13.43
CA LYS A 377 3.58 -3.84 12.20
C LYS A 377 3.69 -2.36 12.51
N LEU A 378 2.93 -1.85 13.47
CA LEU A 378 2.97 -0.45 13.89
C LEU A 378 4.34 -0.11 14.49
N LEU A 379 4.89 -0.98 15.35
CA LEU A 379 6.23 -0.79 15.90
C LEU A 379 7.31 -0.82 14.81
N ASP A 380 7.22 -1.70 13.81
CA ASP A 380 8.14 -1.73 12.66
C ASP A 380 7.99 -0.47 11.79
N PHE A 381 6.77 0.00 11.57
CA PHE A 381 6.49 1.25 10.87
C PHE A 381 7.11 2.45 11.59
N CYS A 382 6.90 2.59 12.90
CA CYS A 382 7.50 3.65 13.71
C CYS A 382 9.03 3.65 13.61
N LYS A 383 9.67 2.48 13.75
CA LYS A 383 11.13 2.32 13.64
C LYS A 383 11.67 2.73 12.27
N ARG A 384 10.98 2.35 11.19
CA ARG A 384 11.42 2.64 9.81
C ARG A 384 11.18 4.08 9.39
N CYS A 385 10.11 4.69 9.89
CA CYS A 385 9.70 6.03 9.52
C CYS A 385 10.22 7.12 10.48
N ASN A 386 10.98 6.75 11.51
CA ASN A 386 11.45 7.65 12.57
C ASN A 386 10.29 8.43 13.22
N LEU A 387 9.23 7.69 13.55
CA LEU A 387 8.05 8.19 14.27
C LEU A 387 7.98 7.52 15.63
N PHE A 388 7.45 8.25 16.61
CA PHE A 388 7.36 7.78 17.99
C PHE A 388 5.92 7.91 18.46
N ILE A 389 5.47 6.91 19.23
CA ILE A 389 4.16 6.90 19.88
C ILE A 389 4.20 7.88 21.04
N ALA A 390 3.38 8.93 21.00
CA ALA A 390 3.29 9.95 22.04
C ALA A 390 2.53 9.49 23.30
N ASN A 391 1.56 8.57 23.13
CA ASN A 391 0.83 7.97 24.25
C ASN A 391 1.80 7.38 25.28
N GLY A 392 1.60 7.72 26.54
CA GLY A 392 2.45 7.31 27.65
C GLY A 392 3.77 8.07 27.80
N ARG A 393 4.02 9.09 26.98
CA ARG A 393 5.26 9.89 26.99
C ARG A 393 5.05 11.38 27.29
N LEU A 394 3.87 11.91 26.97
CA LEU A 394 3.64 13.36 26.97
C LEU A 394 2.58 13.81 27.98
N PHE A 395 2.86 14.96 28.58
CA PHE A 395 1.95 15.74 29.43
C PHE A 395 1.19 14.88 30.45
N SER A 396 -0.12 15.01 30.52
CA SER A 396 -0.97 14.33 31.50
C SER A 396 -0.94 12.81 31.39
N ASP A 397 -0.57 12.27 30.21
CA ASP A 397 -0.47 10.84 29.97
C ASP A 397 0.97 10.29 30.19
N ASN A 398 1.96 11.15 30.45
CA ASN A 398 3.34 10.74 30.69
C ASN A 398 3.45 9.88 31.96
N GLY A 399 4.13 8.73 31.87
CA GLY A 399 4.27 7.82 33.01
C GLY A 399 3.11 6.85 33.19
N ILE A 400 2.01 7.02 32.44
CA ILE A 400 0.78 6.25 32.60
C ILE A 400 0.50 5.46 31.32
N GLY A 401 0.19 6.17 30.22
CA GLY A 401 -0.23 5.55 28.97
C GLY A 401 -1.60 4.92 29.11
N HIS A 402 -2.62 5.76 29.33
CA HIS A 402 -4.00 5.33 29.52
C HIS A 402 -4.54 4.52 28.33
N THR A 403 -5.35 3.51 28.64
CA THR A 403 -6.06 2.77 27.59
C THR A 403 -7.04 3.68 26.84
N THR A 404 -7.20 3.42 25.54
CA THR A 404 -8.04 4.26 24.66
C THR A 404 -9.35 3.58 24.27
N CYS A 405 -9.52 2.30 24.61
CA CYS A 405 -10.71 1.53 24.30
C CYS A 405 -11.12 0.64 25.48
N LYS A 406 -12.38 0.78 25.92
CA LYS A 406 -13.04 -0.02 26.98
C LYS A 406 -12.24 -0.19 28.28
N ASP A 407 -11.43 0.80 28.64
CA ASP A 407 -10.52 0.73 29.79
C ASP A 407 -9.61 -0.52 29.80
N ALA A 408 -9.34 -1.09 28.63
CA ALA A 408 -8.72 -2.42 28.49
C ALA A 408 -7.64 -2.49 27.40
N SER A 409 -7.69 -1.63 26.39
CA SER A 409 -6.72 -1.67 25.28
C SER A 409 -6.34 -0.27 24.81
N MET A 410 -5.05 -0.10 24.49
CA MET A 410 -4.56 1.09 23.79
C MET A 410 -4.47 0.76 22.30
N VAL A 411 -5.35 1.35 21.50
CA VAL A 411 -5.43 1.11 20.04
C VAL A 411 -5.44 2.40 19.23
N ASP A 412 -5.77 3.51 19.88
CA ASP A 412 -5.77 4.86 19.33
C ASP A 412 -4.45 5.55 19.68
N TYR A 413 -3.68 5.91 18.66
CA TYR A 413 -2.33 6.45 18.87
C TYR A 413 -2.18 7.83 18.27
N LEU A 414 -1.40 8.66 18.94
CA LEU A 414 -0.76 9.84 18.36
C LEU A 414 0.70 9.49 18.03
N LEU A 415 1.06 9.48 16.75
CA LEU A 415 2.42 9.27 16.27
C LEU A 415 3.02 10.60 15.86
N LEU A 416 4.20 10.90 16.39
CA LEU A 416 4.89 12.17 16.18
C LEU A 416 6.28 11.95 15.59
N SER A 417 6.65 12.81 14.66
CA SER A 417 8.06 13.00 14.32
C SER A 417 8.79 13.70 15.46
N PRO A 418 10.12 13.55 15.59
CA PRO A 418 10.93 14.18 16.64
C PRO A 418 10.69 15.69 16.80
N ASN A 419 10.61 16.44 15.69
CA ASN A 419 10.32 17.88 15.74
C ASN A 419 8.89 18.18 16.19
N SER A 420 7.94 17.29 15.91
CA SER A 420 6.55 17.47 16.29
C SER A 420 6.38 17.47 17.82
N PHE A 421 7.25 16.78 18.57
CA PHE A 421 7.23 16.82 20.04
C PHE A 421 7.42 18.23 20.59
N ASN A 422 8.24 19.06 19.95
CA ASN A 422 8.53 20.41 20.42
C ASN A 422 7.36 21.39 20.21
N ILE A 423 6.48 21.08 19.26
CA ILE A 423 5.31 21.91 18.97
C ILE A 423 4.04 21.41 19.63
N THR A 424 4.02 20.17 20.15
CA THR A 424 2.91 19.67 20.97
C THR A 424 2.96 20.34 22.34
N THR A 425 1.90 21.05 22.70
CA THR A 425 1.81 21.82 23.96
C THR A 425 0.90 21.16 24.98
N ASP A 426 0.10 20.19 24.56
CA ASP A 426 -0.78 19.43 25.44
C ASP A 426 -1.07 18.05 24.83
N PHE A 427 -1.25 17.06 25.69
CA PHE A 427 -1.63 15.69 25.33
C PHE A 427 -2.31 15.00 26.52
N GLU A 428 -3.54 14.53 26.31
CA GLU A 428 -4.30 13.80 27.32
C GLU A 428 -5.26 12.78 26.69
N ILE A 429 -5.52 11.69 27.42
CA ILE A 429 -6.58 10.74 27.11
C ILE A 429 -7.77 11.11 28.00
N ILE A 430 -8.80 11.70 27.40
CA ILE A 430 -10.02 12.09 28.11
C ILE A 430 -10.93 10.87 28.19
N GLY A 431 -11.44 10.60 29.40
CA GLY A 431 -12.28 9.46 29.69
C GLY A 431 -13.54 9.35 28.81
N PHE A 432 -14.05 8.13 28.71
CA PHE A 432 -15.19 7.76 27.88
C PHE A 432 -16.37 8.73 28.04
N ASN A 433 -16.94 9.12 26.89
CA ASN A 433 -18.17 9.90 26.86
C ASN A 433 -19.17 9.23 25.91
N PRO A 434 -20.31 8.73 26.42
CA PRO A 434 -21.29 8.00 25.62
C PRO A 434 -21.97 8.84 24.53
N MET A 435 -21.83 10.17 24.56
CA MET A 435 -22.33 11.05 23.50
C MET A 435 -21.42 11.07 22.26
N PHE A 436 -20.14 10.72 22.40
CA PHE A 436 -19.13 10.85 21.34
C PHE A 436 -18.56 9.51 20.87
N SER A 437 -18.72 8.45 21.65
CA SER A 437 -18.27 7.11 21.29
C SER A 437 -19.09 6.06 22.02
N ASP A 438 -19.11 4.85 21.47
CA ASP A 438 -19.64 3.64 22.08
C ASP A 438 -18.59 2.89 22.93
N VAL A 439 -17.30 2.99 22.56
CA VAL A 439 -16.24 2.19 23.19
C VAL A 439 -14.88 2.89 23.36
N HIS A 440 -14.66 4.07 22.76
CA HIS A 440 -13.36 4.75 22.75
C HIS A 440 -13.29 5.96 23.69
N ASN A 441 -12.15 6.11 24.35
CA ASN A 441 -11.73 7.32 25.07
C ASN A 441 -11.21 8.35 24.05
N ARG A 442 -11.36 9.63 24.35
CA ARG A 442 -10.97 10.70 23.42
C ARG A 442 -9.46 10.97 23.55
N VAL A 443 -8.74 10.86 22.44
CA VAL A 443 -7.35 11.32 22.33
C VAL A 443 -7.35 12.83 22.08
N HIS A 444 -6.93 13.63 23.06
CA HIS A 444 -6.83 15.09 22.97
C HIS A 444 -5.38 15.54 22.91
N PHE A 445 -5.08 16.50 22.02
CA PHE A 445 -3.76 17.10 21.93
C PHE A 445 -3.84 18.49 21.31
N THR A 446 -2.93 19.36 21.72
CA THR A 446 -2.81 20.72 21.19
C THR A 446 -1.42 20.92 20.60
N MET A 447 -1.34 21.63 19.48
CA MET A 447 -0.07 21.96 18.83
C MET A 447 0.04 23.46 18.52
N LYS A 448 1.21 24.03 18.77
CA LYS A 448 1.57 25.38 18.39
C LYS A 448 2.10 25.40 16.95
N ILE A 449 1.43 26.12 16.06
CA ILE A 449 1.89 26.33 14.69
C ILE A 449 2.42 27.76 14.59
N ASP A 450 3.73 27.93 14.39
CA ASP A 450 4.29 29.23 14.04
C ASP A 450 3.93 29.53 12.57
N ASN A 451 3.00 30.46 12.37
CA ASN A 451 2.71 31.04 11.06
C ASN A 451 3.87 31.96 10.67
N ASP A 452 4.99 31.39 10.23
CA ASP A 452 5.94 32.18 9.46
C ASP A 452 5.23 32.66 8.19
N ASN A 453 5.16 33.98 8.03
CA ASN A 453 4.51 34.74 6.95
C ASN A 453 5.04 34.37 5.55
N HIS A 454 4.66 33.19 5.08
CA HIS A 454 4.71 32.83 3.68
C HIS A 454 3.29 32.56 3.22
N GLN A 455 2.59 33.64 2.89
CA GLN A 455 1.60 33.65 1.81
C GLN A 455 2.29 33.18 0.52
N LYS A 456 2.62 31.89 0.43
CA LYS A 456 2.69 31.23 -0.86
C LYS A 456 1.25 30.93 -1.18
N ASN A 457 0.72 31.67 -2.16
CA ASN A 457 -0.45 31.29 -2.92
C ASN A 457 -0.22 29.89 -3.49
N LEU A 458 -0.47 28.87 -2.69
CA LEU A 458 -0.68 27.51 -3.17
C LEU A 458 -2.06 27.55 -3.80
N THR A 459 -2.11 27.84 -5.10
CA THR A 459 -3.25 27.45 -5.94
C THR A 459 -3.31 25.93 -5.93
N PHE A 460 -3.92 25.39 -4.88
CA PHE A 460 -4.55 24.09 -4.97
C PHE A 460 -5.62 24.23 -6.03
N ASN A 461 -5.48 23.52 -7.14
CA ASN A 461 -6.62 23.15 -7.96
C ASN A 461 -7.48 22.19 -7.13
N GLN A 462 -8.14 22.72 -6.11
CA GLN A 462 -9.30 22.10 -5.54
C GLN A 462 -10.38 22.20 -6.61
N LYS A 463 -10.80 21.05 -7.15
CA LYS A 463 -12.24 20.85 -7.26
C LYS A 463 -12.79 21.26 -5.89
N VAL A 464 -13.47 22.39 -5.84
CA VAL A 464 -14.12 22.89 -4.63
C VAL A 464 -15.22 21.88 -4.35
N ASP A 465 -14.90 20.82 -3.62
CA ASP A 465 -15.92 20.18 -2.79
C ASP A 465 -16.42 21.30 -1.87
N GLN A 466 -17.70 21.62 -2.01
CA GLN A 466 -18.40 22.70 -1.33
C GLN A 466 -18.56 22.36 0.16
N HIS A 467 -17.45 22.14 0.87
CA HIS A 467 -17.48 21.84 2.29
C HIS A 467 -17.51 23.13 3.09
N VAL A 468 -18.67 23.34 3.72
CA VAL A 468 -18.90 24.37 4.70
C VAL A 468 -18.00 24.11 5.91
N ARG A 469 -17.13 25.08 6.25
CA ARG A 469 -16.20 24.95 7.38
C ARG A 469 -16.83 25.54 8.64
N TRP A 470 -16.75 24.81 9.76
CA TRP A 470 -17.19 25.30 11.07
C TRP A 470 -16.52 26.63 11.45
N ARG A 471 -17.32 27.56 11.96
CA ARG A 471 -16.90 28.90 12.39
C ARG A 471 -17.36 29.15 13.81
N SER A 472 -16.42 29.06 14.77
CA SER A 472 -16.72 29.20 16.20
C SER A 472 -17.31 30.56 16.56
N ASP A 473 -16.95 31.62 15.82
CA ASP A 473 -17.51 32.96 15.94
C ASP A 473 -19.02 33.03 15.62
N LYS A 474 -19.54 32.06 14.85
CA LYS A 474 -20.94 31.98 14.41
C LYS A 474 -21.72 30.83 15.05
N ALA A 475 -21.18 30.20 16.09
CA ALA A 475 -21.81 29.03 16.73
C ALA A 475 -23.23 29.33 17.21
N ASN A 476 -23.46 30.51 17.79
CA ASN A 476 -24.79 30.91 18.28
C ASN A 476 -25.79 31.15 17.13
N GLU A 477 -25.35 31.71 16.00
CA GLU A 477 -26.18 31.89 14.80
C GLU A 477 -26.59 30.53 14.22
N PHE A 478 -25.71 29.54 14.26
CA PHE A 478 -26.02 28.17 13.82
C PHE A 478 -27.05 27.48 14.71
N ILE A 479 -26.93 27.65 16.03
CA ILE A 479 -27.93 27.15 16.97
C ILE A 479 -29.27 27.85 16.75
N GLN A 480 -29.29 29.16 16.48
CA GLN A 480 -30.51 29.89 16.16
C GLN A 480 -31.16 29.38 14.88
N GLU A 481 -30.42 29.18 13.79
CA GLU A 481 -30.96 28.64 12.53
C GLU A 481 -31.59 27.25 12.70
N ILE A 482 -30.99 26.39 13.52
CA ILE A 482 -31.57 25.07 13.85
C ILE A 482 -32.86 25.22 14.66
N ASN A 483 -32.90 26.14 15.62
CA ASN A 483 -34.07 26.34 16.48
C ASN A 483 -35.22 27.04 15.77
N ASP A 484 -34.91 27.98 14.87
CA ASP A 484 -35.89 28.71 14.09
C ASP A 484 -36.56 27.80 13.04
N ASP A 485 -35.85 26.74 12.61
CA ASP A 485 -36.30 25.68 11.70
C ASP A 485 -37.26 26.21 10.61
N PRO A 486 -36.78 27.10 9.72
CA PRO A 486 -37.65 27.85 8.80
C PRO A 486 -38.42 26.95 7.83
N ASN A 487 -37.97 25.71 7.62
CA ASN A 487 -38.60 24.72 6.76
C ASN A 487 -39.36 23.64 7.53
N ASN A 488 -39.51 23.78 8.86
CA ASN A 488 -40.21 22.84 9.72
C ASN A 488 -39.68 21.39 9.63
N SER A 489 -38.40 21.22 9.26
CA SER A 489 -37.76 19.93 9.00
C SER A 489 -37.55 19.11 10.27
N LEU A 490 -37.42 19.77 11.42
CA LEU A 490 -37.28 19.12 12.72
C LEU A 490 -38.58 18.40 13.12
N ASN A 491 -39.74 18.99 12.77
CA ASN A 491 -41.04 18.37 13.00
C ASN A 491 -41.25 17.14 12.11
N GLU A 492 -40.82 17.18 10.84
CA GLU A 492 -40.86 16.01 9.95
C GLU A 492 -39.97 14.87 10.47
N LEU A 493 -38.76 15.20 10.93
CA LEU A 493 -37.86 14.22 11.57
C LEU A 493 -38.47 13.61 12.83
N ASN A 494 -39.14 14.42 13.66
CA ASN A 494 -39.82 13.94 14.86
C ASN A 494 -41.00 13.02 14.52
N ILE A 495 -41.76 13.31 13.45
CA ILE A 495 -42.84 12.43 12.98
C ILE A 495 -42.25 11.08 12.54
N MET A 496 -41.21 11.09 11.70
CA MET A 496 -40.53 9.86 11.27
C MET A 496 -40.00 9.04 12.46
N LEU A 497 -39.43 9.72 13.46
CA LEU A 497 -38.92 9.08 14.67
C LEU A 497 -40.04 8.42 15.48
N ASN A 498 -41.18 9.11 15.66
CA ASN A 498 -42.32 8.58 16.40
C ASN A 498 -42.98 7.41 15.67
N GLU A 499 -43.15 7.49 14.34
CA GLU A 499 -43.68 6.39 13.51
C GLU A 499 -42.82 5.13 13.59
N MET A 500 -41.49 5.30 13.70
CA MET A 500 -40.57 4.17 13.90
C MET A 500 -40.63 3.62 15.32
N ASN A 501 -40.84 4.47 16.33
CA ASN A 501 -40.91 4.05 17.72
C ASN A 501 -42.22 3.28 18.04
N GLU A 502 -43.29 3.56 17.29
CA GLU A 502 -44.57 2.85 17.41
C GLU A 502 -44.61 1.53 16.62
N ASN A 503 -43.69 1.32 15.66
CA ASN A 503 -43.61 0.11 14.85
C ASN A 503 -42.71 -0.96 15.49
N THR A 504 -43.20 -2.19 15.59
CA THR A 504 -42.43 -3.34 16.11
C THR A 504 -41.42 -3.91 15.11
N GLN A 505 -41.41 -3.44 13.87
CA GLN A 505 -40.56 -3.96 12.80
C GLN A 505 -40.00 -2.82 11.91
N VAL A 506 -38.98 -2.12 12.40
CA VAL A 506 -38.26 -1.06 11.68
C VAL A 506 -37.23 -1.67 10.72
N ASN A 507 -37.20 -1.23 9.46
CA ASN A 507 -36.25 -1.69 8.47
C ASN A 507 -35.03 -0.76 8.32
N VAL A 508 -33.96 -1.25 7.69
CA VAL A 508 -32.68 -0.51 7.53
C VAL A 508 -32.84 0.74 6.66
N ASP A 509 -33.72 0.69 5.65
CA ASP A 509 -33.95 1.82 4.73
C ASP A 509 -34.64 3.00 5.42
N GLN A 510 -35.56 2.74 6.36
CA GLN A 510 -36.19 3.75 7.19
C GLN A 510 -35.18 4.46 8.08
N ILE A 511 -34.25 3.70 8.68
CA ILE A 511 -33.17 4.26 9.51
C ILE A 511 -32.22 5.12 8.64
N ASN A 512 -31.81 4.61 7.48
CA ASN A 512 -30.95 5.36 6.56
C ASN A 512 -31.63 6.66 6.09
N SER A 513 -32.92 6.62 5.76
CA SER A 513 -33.69 7.80 5.35
C SER A 513 -33.78 8.85 6.44
N LEU A 514 -34.02 8.43 7.70
CA LEU A 514 -34.01 9.35 8.85
C LEU A 514 -32.64 10.00 9.02
N ILE A 515 -31.56 9.21 8.99
CA ILE A 515 -30.19 9.70 9.15
C ILE A 515 -29.84 10.68 8.02
N ASP A 516 -30.17 10.34 6.77
CA ASP A 516 -29.94 11.21 5.62
C ASP A 516 -30.68 12.54 5.73
N ASN A 517 -31.92 12.53 6.21
CA ASN A 517 -32.71 13.74 6.40
C ASN A 517 -32.16 14.61 7.55
N LEU A 518 -31.72 13.98 8.65
CA LEU A 518 -31.06 14.68 9.76
C LEU A 518 -29.73 15.31 9.30
N CYS A 519 -28.92 14.55 8.55
CA CYS A 519 -27.67 15.05 7.98
C CYS A 519 -27.92 16.21 7.02
N LYS A 520 -28.91 16.10 6.11
CA LYS A 520 -29.28 17.19 5.20
C LYS A 520 -29.71 18.44 5.97
N PHE A 521 -30.53 18.29 7.00
CA PHE A 521 -30.96 19.41 7.84
C PHE A 521 -29.77 20.14 8.45
N LEU A 522 -28.88 19.41 9.15
CA LEU A 522 -27.70 20.01 9.78
C LEU A 522 -26.73 20.64 8.77
N VAL A 523 -26.53 20.00 7.62
CA VAL A 523 -25.67 20.53 6.55
C VAL A 523 -26.28 21.78 5.93
N ASN A 524 -27.59 21.84 5.72
CA ASN A 524 -28.27 23.01 5.19
C ASN A 524 -28.17 24.20 6.16
N SER A 525 -28.48 24.00 7.44
CA SER A 525 -28.32 25.04 8.48
C SER A 525 -26.86 25.52 8.56
N ALA A 526 -25.90 24.60 8.45
CA ALA A 526 -24.48 24.96 8.45
C ALA A 526 -24.14 25.80 7.20
N THR A 527 -24.66 25.39 6.04
CA THR A 527 -24.49 26.10 4.77
C THR A 527 -25.05 27.51 4.86
N ASP A 528 -26.25 27.71 5.38
CA ASP A 528 -26.87 29.02 5.44
C ASP A 528 -26.12 30.00 6.36
N VAL A 529 -25.50 29.49 7.43
CA VAL A 529 -24.82 30.31 8.44
C VAL A 529 -23.34 30.54 8.12
N PHE A 530 -22.63 29.50 7.69
CA PHE A 530 -21.17 29.53 7.53
C PHE A 530 -20.71 29.81 6.09
N SER A 531 -21.59 29.74 5.08
CA SER A 531 -21.22 30.09 3.70
C SER A 531 -20.96 31.59 3.52
N ASP A 532 -19.94 31.92 2.71
CA ASP A 532 -19.70 33.30 2.33
C ASP A 532 -20.80 33.81 1.38
N LYS A 533 -21.34 35.01 1.65
CA LYS A 533 -22.49 35.65 0.96
C LYS A 533 -22.38 35.77 -0.57
N LYS A 534 -21.24 35.43 -1.19
CA LYS A 534 -21.09 35.39 -2.67
C LYS A 534 -21.95 34.30 -3.34
N ILE A 535 -22.51 33.34 -2.59
CA ILE A 535 -23.20 32.17 -3.14
C ILE A 535 -24.74 32.30 -3.10
N LYS A 536 -25.32 33.37 -2.53
CA LYS A 536 -26.79 33.55 -2.55
C LYS A 536 -27.38 33.87 -3.93
N GLY A 537 -26.55 34.14 -4.95
CA GLY A 537 -26.99 34.54 -6.30
C GLY A 537 -27.26 33.41 -7.31
N LEU A 538 -26.98 32.15 -6.99
CA LEU A 538 -27.10 31.04 -7.97
C LEU A 538 -28.38 30.21 -7.86
N LYS A 539 -29.24 30.45 -6.85
CA LYS A 539 -30.56 29.78 -6.72
C LYS A 539 -31.64 30.32 -7.68
N GLY A 540 -31.31 31.30 -8.54
CA GLY A 540 -32.30 31.98 -9.39
C GLY A 540 -32.42 31.47 -10.84
N HIS A 541 -31.62 30.51 -11.30
CA HIS A 541 -31.64 30.03 -12.70
C HIS A 541 -31.59 28.51 -12.73
N LEU A 542 -32.71 27.89 -12.42
CA LEU A 542 -33.11 26.54 -12.84
C LEU A 542 -34.62 26.43 -12.60
N ASN A 543 -35.37 27.06 -13.49
CA ASN A 543 -36.76 26.69 -13.83
C ASN A 543 -36.75 26.24 -15.28
#